data_AF-A0A0V8QC37-F1
#
_entry.id   AF-A0A0V8QC37-F1
#
_cell.length_a   1.000
_cell.length_b   1.000
_cell.length_c   1.000
_cell.angle_alpha   90.00
_cell.angle_beta   90.00
_cell.angle_gamma   90.00
#
_symmetry.space_group_name_H-M   'P 1'
#
loop_
_entity.id
_entity.type
_entity.pdbx_description
1 polymer ?
#
loop_
_entity_poly.entity_id
_entity_poly.type
_entity_poly.pdbx_seq_one_letter_code
_entity_poly.pdbx_strand_id
1 'polypeptide(L)'
;MLSIETREDVTNMAESKYKFERLTPTDDVDLAVYEEAIDYVFQNPDIKNVAISGAYSAGNSSVLASYKKNHSSLRFLHISLAHFQSPSEKDEPEVKESVLEGKILNQLIHQIPSDKIPQTNFRVKKRISTGSVIVKTLETIALLTAIVYFVCFNQWKSYVLTLPTNCFKTVLELSTHPYALMIDGIIVIGLLCFFI
;
A
#
# COMPACT_ATOMS: atom_id res chain seq x y z
N MET A 1 34.84 -48.54 16.61
CA MET A 1 33.41 -48.92 16.72
C MET A 1 32.69 -47.70 17.24
N LEU A 2 31.90 -47.03 16.35
CA LEU A 2 30.94 -45.93 16.53
C LEU A 2 31.31 -44.75 17.45
N SER A 3 31.05 -43.48 17.16
CA SER A 3 30.63 -42.70 15.99
C SER A 3 30.34 -41.30 16.55
N ILE A 4 30.84 -40.24 15.89
CA ILE A 4 30.05 -39.03 15.55
C ILE A 4 29.68 -38.08 16.73
N GLU A 5 29.69 -36.74 16.69
CA GLU A 5 29.81 -35.68 15.67
C GLU A 5 30.34 -34.41 16.38
N THR A 6 31.02 -33.57 15.61
CA THR A 6 31.35 -32.17 15.85
C THR A 6 30.16 -31.27 16.22
N ARG A 7 30.37 -30.32 17.14
CA ARG A 7 29.63 -29.04 17.22
C ARG A 7 30.56 -27.91 17.69
N GLU A 8 31.43 -27.46 16.79
CA GLU A 8 31.94 -26.09 16.79
C GLU A 8 31.10 -25.30 15.80
N ASP A 9 30.27 -24.39 16.30
CA ASP A 9 30.21 -22.98 15.87
C ASP A 9 29.10 -22.28 16.64
N VAL A 10 29.42 -21.84 17.86
CA VAL A 10 28.66 -20.77 18.51
C VAL A 10 29.51 -19.54 18.35
N THR A 11 29.17 -18.74 17.34
CA THR A 11 29.67 -17.38 17.14
C THR A 11 29.53 -16.61 18.44
N ASN A 12 30.65 -16.43 19.13
CA ASN A 12 30.86 -15.50 20.23
C ASN A 12 30.49 -14.08 19.78
N MET A 13 29.24 -13.68 19.95
CA MET A 13 28.90 -12.26 20.00
C MET A 13 29.31 -11.75 21.37
N ALA A 14 30.39 -10.96 21.38
CA ALA A 14 30.87 -10.26 22.57
C ALA A 14 29.71 -9.57 23.28
N GLU A 15 29.49 -9.91 24.56
CA GLU A 15 28.52 -9.23 25.41
C GLU A 15 28.90 -7.74 25.48
N SER A 16 28.13 -6.89 24.81
CA SER A 16 28.28 -5.45 24.91
C SER A 16 27.92 -5.02 26.33
N LYS A 17 28.89 -4.45 27.05
CA LYS A 17 28.74 -3.91 28.42
C LYS A 17 27.53 -3.00 28.63
N TYR A 18 27.00 -2.41 27.55
CA TYR A 18 25.87 -1.50 27.57
C TYR A 18 24.74 -2.04 26.69
N LYS A 19 23.56 -2.15 27.28
CA LYS A 19 22.31 -2.42 26.55
C LYS A 19 21.68 -1.09 26.20
N PHE A 20 21.60 -0.79 24.91
CA PHE A 20 20.96 0.44 24.42
C PHE A 20 19.49 0.15 24.11
N GLU A 21 18.60 0.94 24.72
CA GLU A 21 17.17 0.90 24.43
C GLU A 21 16.78 2.05 23.52
N ARG A 22 15.86 1.79 22.59
CA ARG A 22 15.36 2.82 21.69
C ARG A 22 14.38 3.72 22.45
N LEU A 23 14.53 5.03 22.30
CA LEU A 23 13.58 6.01 22.87
C LEU A 23 12.32 6.21 22.00
N THR A 24 12.28 5.58 20.82
CA THR A 24 11.06 5.47 20.02
C THR A 24 10.10 4.51 20.72
N PRO A 25 8.78 4.75 20.68
CA PRO A 25 7.82 3.84 21.28
C PRO A 25 8.03 2.39 20.78
N THR A 26 8.18 1.47 21.72
CA THR A 26 8.25 0.03 21.46
C THR A 26 6.89 -0.59 21.75
N ASP A 27 6.56 -1.66 21.03
CA ASP A 27 5.27 -2.36 21.09
C ASP A 27 5.36 -3.68 21.87
N ASP A 28 6.41 -3.85 22.66
CA ASP A 28 6.76 -5.05 23.45
C ASP A 28 7.15 -4.67 24.90
N VAL A 29 6.49 -3.66 25.45
CA VAL A 29 6.64 -3.30 26.86
C VAL A 29 5.72 -4.20 27.69
N ASP A 30 6.20 -4.67 28.84
CA ASP A 30 5.36 -5.32 29.85
C ASP A 30 4.25 -4.37 30.29
N LEU A 31 3.01 -4.73 29.92
CA LEU A 31 1.85 -3.90 30.17
C LEU A 31 1.38 -3.97 31.62
N ALA A 32 1.82 -4.96 32.40
CA ALA A 32 1.52 -5.14 33.82
C ALA A 32 0.17 -4.51 34.27
N VAL A 33 0.22 -3.50 35.15
CA VAL A 33 -0.94 -2.80 35.71
C VAL A 33 -1.69 -1.93 34.68
N TYR A 34 -1.04 -1.54 33.58
CA TYR A 34 -1.64 -0.70 32.55
C TYR A 34 -2.66 -1.45 31.70
N GLU A 35 -2.48 -2.75 31.45
CA GLU A 35 -3.47 -3.54 30.68
C GLU A 35 -4.80 -3.57 31.42
N GLU A 36 -4.78 -3.97 32.69
CA GLU A 36 -5.97 -4.02 33.55
C GLU A 36 -6.63 -2.64 33.70
N ALA A 37 -5.84 -1.57 33.84
CA ALA A 37 -6.35 -0.22 33.96
C ALA A 37 -7.04 0.26 32.67
N ILE A 38 -6.46 -0.03 31.51
CA ILE A 38 -7.03 0.34 30.21
C ILE A 38 -8.28 -0.50 29.91
N ASP A 39 -8.27 -1.79 30.26
CA ASP A 39 -9.44 -2.67 30.14
C ASP A 39 -10.60 -2.18 30.99
N TYR A 40 -10.32 -1.78 32.24
CA TYR A 40 -11.32 -1.16 33.11
C TYR A 40 -11.93 0.08 32.46
N VAL A 41 -11.12 0.95 31.84
CA VAL A 41 -11.62 2.13 31.12
C VAL A 41 -12.59 1.73 30.00
N PHE A 42 -12.27 0.71 29.21
CA PHE A 42 -13.14 0.28 28.11
C PHE A 42 -14.41 -0.46 28.55
N GLN A 43 -14.38 -1.10 29.72
CA GLN A 43 -15.56 -1.77 30.29
C GLN A 43 -16.57 -0.77 30.91
N ASN A 44 -16.15 0.46 31.20
CA ASN A 44 -16.97 1.49 31.84
C ASN A 44 -17.32 2.61 30.85
N PRO A 45 -18.51 2.56 30.20
CA PRO A 45 -18.85 3.46 29.10
C PRO A 45 -19.06 4.93 29.53
N ASP A 46 -19.18 5.22 30.82
CA ASP A 46 -19.20 6.56 31.39
C ASP A 46 -17.82 7.24 31.34
N ILE A 47 -16.73 6.47 31.31
CA ILE A 47 -15.38 7.00 31.16
C ILE A 47 -15.13 7.37 29.70
N LYS A 48 -15.01 8.68 29.44
CA LYS A 48 -14.76 9.22 28.08
C LYS A 48 -13.36 9.77 27.87
N ASN A 49 -12.70 10.17 28.95
CA ASN A 49 -11.43 10.87 28.91
C ASN A 49 -10.49 10.27 29.94
N VAL A 50 -9.30 9.88 29.49
CA VAL A 50 -8.24 9.33 30.35
C VAL A 50 -6.95 10.06 30.04
N ALA A 51 -6.24 10.44 31.09
CA ALA A 51 -4.92 11.04 31.00
C ALA A 51 -3.89 10.06 31.56
N ILE A 52 -2.84 9.77 30.78
CA ILE A 52 -1.67 9.02 31.25
C ILE A 52 -0.55 10.01 31.46
N SER A 53 -0.16 10.16 32.71
CA SER A 53 0.89 11.08 33.13
C SER A 53 2.14 10.29 33.52
N GLY A 54 3.30 10.91 33.32
CA GLY A 54 4.60 10.33 33.61
C GLY A 54 5.69 11.30 33.19
N ALA A 55 6.92 11.06 33.65
CA ALA A 55 8.06 11.85 33.20
C ALA A 55 8.22 11.77 31.67
N TYR A 56 8.87 12.78 31.07
CA TYR A 56 9.25 12.68 29.67
C TYR A 56 10.12 11.42 29.47
N SER A 57 9.82 10.65 28.43
CA SER A 57 10.45 9.33 28.17
C SER A 57 10.15 8.23 29.18
N ALA A 58 9.11 8.36 30.03
CA ALA A 58 8.66 7.27 30.91
C ALA A 58 8.00 6.09 30.17
N GLY A 59 7.82 6.18 28.85
CA GLY A 59 7.25 5.11 28.03
C GLY A 59 5.74 5.17 27.83
N ASN A 60 5.07 6.28 28.19
CA ASN A 60 3.61 6.42 28.04
C ASN A 60 3.11 6.09 26.62
N SER A 61 3.83 6.54 25.58
CA SER A 61 3.49 6.21 24.19
C SER A 61 3.77 4.74 23.84
N SER A 62 4.77 4.11 24.47
CA SER A 62 5.07 2.68 24.30
C SER A 62 3.98 1.81 24.93
N VAL A 63 3.50 2.16 26.13
CA VAL A 63 2.37 1.48 26.79
C VAL A 63 1.14 1.44 25.88
N LEU A 64 0.77 2.59 25.28
CA LEU A 64 -0.35 2.63 24.32
C LEU A 64 -0.10 1.81 23.05
N ALA A 65 1.13 1.83 22.54
CA ALA A 65 1.52 1.08 21.35
C ALA A 65 1.44 -0.45 21.59
N SER A 66 1.95 -0.91 22.73
CA SER A 66 1.85 -2.29 23.18
C SER A 66 0.41 -2.73 23.40
N TYR A 67 -0.40 -1.93 24.10
CA TYR A 67 -1.81 -2.28 24.33
C TYR A 67 -2.58 -2.43 23.02
N LYS A 68 -2.36 -1.50 22.08
CA LYS A 68 -2.94 -1.55 20.73
C LYS A 68 -2.58 -2.82 19.97
N LYS A 69 -1.34 -3.30 20.09
CA LYS A 69 -0.89 -4.53 19.43
C LYS A 69 -1.62 -5.76 19.96
N ASN A 70 -1.83 -5.82 21.27
CA ASN A 70 -2.50 -6.95 21.93
C ASN A 70 -4.03 -6.95 21.70
N HIS A 71 -4.62 -5.80 21.39
CA HIS A 71 -6.07 -5.62 21.24
C HIS A 71 -6.49 -5.27 19.80
N SER A 72 -6.23 -6.19 18.85
CA SER A 72 -6.51 -5.98 17.43
C SER A 72 -8.01 -5.84 17.08
N SER A 73 -8.92 -6.18 17.99
CA SER A 73 -10.37 -5.99 17.84
C SER A 73 -10.79 -4.53 17.94
N LEU A 74 -9.98 -3.69 18.58
CA LEU A 74 -10.27 -2.27 18.79
C LEU A 74 -9.75 -1.42 17.62
N ARG A 75 -10.45 -0.32 17.35
CA ARG A 75 -10.05 0.67 16.34
C ARG A 75 -9.41 1.86 17.02
N PHE A 76 -8.12 2.03 16.80
CA PHE A 76 -7.33 3.13 17.37
C PHE A 76 -7.10 4.24 16.34
N LEU A 77 -7.31 5.47 16.77
CA LEU A 77 -6.94 6.67 16.04
C LEU A 77 -5.82 7.37 16.80
N HIS A 78 -4.67 7.58 16.15
CA HIS A 78 -3.51 8.18 16.80
C HIS A 78 -3.28 9.59 16.27
N ILE A 79 -3.33 10.59 17.14
CA ILE A 79 -3.07 12.00 16.80
C ILE A 79 -1.82 12.45 17.56
N SER A 80 -0.81 12.93 16.83
CA SER A 80 0.41 13.47 17.43
C SER A 80 0.36 14.99 17.44
N LEU A 81 0.39 15.59 18.64
CA LEU A 81 0.40 17.04 18.83
C LEU A 81 1.82 17.64 18.84
N ALA A 82 2.87 16.81 18.92
CA ALA A 82 4.25 17.25 19.14
C ALA A 82 4.83 18.14 18.03
N HIS A 83 4.21 18.15 16.84
CA HIS A 83 4.66 18.91 15.66
C HIS A 83 3.75 20.09 15.33
N PHE A 84 2.93 20.54 16.29
CA PHE A 84 1.92 21.57 16.02
C PHE A 84 2.42 23.01 16.20
N GLN A 85 3.65 23.23 16.66
CA GLN A 85 4.26 24.56 16.70
C GLN A 85 4.74 24.98 15.30
N SER A 86 4.36 26.19 14.88
CA SER A 86 4.95 26.83 13.70
C SER A 86 6.26 27.53 14.13
N PRO A 87 7.37 27.39 13.39
CA PRO A 87 8.62 28.07 13.72
C PRO A 87 8.54 29.61 13.58
N SER A 88 7.44 30.13 13.03
CA SER A 88 7.21 31.55 12.72
C SER A 88 6.40 32.32 13.77
N GLU A 89 5.85 31.67 14.80
CA GLU A 89 5.00 32.31 15.82
C GLU A 89 5.75 32.45 17.15
N LYS A 90 6.91 33.13 17.15
CA LYS A 90 7.63 33.45 18.40
C LYS A 90 6.96 34.55 19.23
N ASP A 91 6.00 35.29 18.66
CA ASP A 91 5.45 36.52 19.25
C ASP A 91 3.92 36.55 19.40
N GLU A 92 3.18 35.47 19.07
CA GLU A 92 1.75 35.33 19.40
C GLU A 92 1.56 34.12 20.33
N PRO A 93 1.11 34.29 21.60
CA PRO A 93 0.92 33.19 22.54
C PRO A 93 -0.30 32.32 22.23
N GLU A 94 -1.04 32.63 21.17
CA GLU A 94 -2.30 31.98 20.82
C GLU A 94 -2.09 31.07 19.61
N VAL A 95 -1.98 29.76 19.87
CA VAL A 95 -2.10 28.76 18.80
C VAL A 95 -3.47 28.93 18.16
N LYS A 96 -3.51 29.45 16.94
CA LYS A 96 -4.77 29.66 16.21
C LYS A 96 -5.50 28.32 16.09
N GLU A 97 -6.68 28.24 16.69
CA GLU A 97 -7.51 27.03 16.74
C GLU A 97 -7.75 26.44 15.34
N SER A 98 -7.91 27.29 14.34
CA SER A 98 -8.05 26.89 12.93
C SER A 98 -6.81 26.17 12.37
N VAL A 99 -5.61 26.54 12.80
CA VAL A 99 -4.35 25.89 12.41
C VAL A 99 -4.25 24.53 13.09
N LEU A 100 -4.63 24.44 14.36
CA LEU A 100 -4.67 23.19 15.12
C LEU A 100 -5.67 22.20 14.51
N GLU A 101 -6.90 22.66 14.25
CA GLU A 101 -7.96 21.88 13.60
C GLU A 101 -7.50 21.37 12.24
N GLY A 102 -6.92 22.24 11.40
CA GLY A 102 -6.38 21.86 10.10
C GLY A 102 -5.30 20.78 10.19
N LYS A 103 -4.41 20.86 11.19
CA LYS A 103 -3.37 19.85 11.43
C LYS A 103 -3.95 18.52 11.91
N ILE A 104 -4.94 18.54 12.80
CA ILE A 104 -5.64 17.33 13.26
C ILE A 104 -6.36 16.68 12.07
N LEU A 105 -7.17 17.43 11.35
CA LEU A 105 -7.92 16.95 10.19
C LEU A 105 -6.99 16.32 9.14
N ASN A 106 -5.84 16.95 8.87
CA ASN A 106 -4.84 16.41 7.96
C ASN A 106 -4.28 15.06 8.44
N GLN A 107 -4.02 14.89 9.74
CA GLN A 107 -3.59 13.59 10.30
C GLN A 107 -4.70 12.53 10.22
N LEU A 108 -5.97 12.91 10.42
CA LEU A 108 -7.11 12.00 10.29
C LEU A 108 -7.25 11.47 8.87
N ILE A 109 -7.24 12.37 7.89
CA ILE A 109 -7.45 12.04 6.48
C ILE A 109 -6.37 11.08 5.97
N HIS A 110 -5.13 11.25 6.41
CA HIS A 110 -4.03 10.36 6.00
C HIS A 110 -4.06 8.98 6.66
N GLN A 111 -4.81 8.78 7.75
CA GLN A 111 -5.00 7.47 8.39
C GLN A 111 -6.12 6.64 7.74
N ILE A 112 -6.99 7.27 6.96
CA ILE A 112 -8.12 6.62 6.28
C ILE A 112 -7.70 6.26 4.84
N PRO A 113 -7.98 5.04 4.36
CA PRO A 113 -7.64 4.67 2.99
C PRO A 113 -8.51 5.46 2.00
N SER A 114 -7.89 5.92 0.90
CA SER A 114 -8.50 6.92 -0.01
C SER A 114 -9.81 6.47 -0.66
N ASP A 115 -10.00 5.16 -0.82
CA ASP A 115 -11.22 4.53 -1.33
C ASP A 115 -12.44 4.72 -0.42
N LYS A 116 -12.23 4.93 0.89
CA LYS A 116 -13.32 5.16 1.85
C LYS A 116 -13.76 6.62 1.95
N ILE A 117 -13.01 7.53 1.34
CA ILE A 117 -13.28 8.98 1.36
C ILE A 117 -13.23 9.59 -0.05
N PRO A 118 -14.00 9.07 -1.03
CA PRO A 118 -13.91 9.50 -2.43
C PRO A 118 -14.39 10.94 -2.66
N GLN A 119 -15.22 11.48 -1.77
CA GLN A 119 -15.82 12.83 -1.88
C GLN A 119 -15.02 13.92 -1.15
N THR A 120 -13.87 13.59 -0.58
CA THR A 120 -13.07 14.58 0.14
C THR A 120 -12.40 15.56 -0.82
N ASN A 121 -12.47 16.86 -0.52
CA ASN A 121 -11.72 17.89 -1.25
C ASN A 121 -10.21 17.80 -0.99
N PHE A 122 -9.78 16.95 -0.05
CA PHE A 122 -8.39 16.73 0.26
C PHE A 122 -7.76 15.76 -0.75
N ARG A 123 -6.59 16.13 -1.26
CA ARG A 123 -5.86 15.33 -2.25
C ARG A 123 -5.20 14.12 -1.57
N VAL A 124 -5.93 13.02 -1.42
CA VAL A 124 -5.38 11.78 -0.86
C VAL A 124 -4.73 10.96 -1.97
N LYS A 125 -3.48 10.55 -1.78
CA LYS A 125 -2.76 9.71 -2.76
C LYS A 125 -3.39 8.32 -2.81
N LYS A 126 -4.04 7.99 -3.92
CA LYS A 126 -4.57 6.64 -4.17
C LYS A 126 -3.42 5.69 -4.53
N ARG A 127 -3.36 4.54 -3.87
CA ARG A 127 -2.50 3.44 -4.34
C ARG A 127 -3.20 2.77 -5.52
N ILE A 128 -2.66 2.98 -6.72
CA ILE A 128 -3.03 2.19 -7.90
C ILE A 128 -2.44 0.78 -7.74
N SER A 129 -3.28 -0.24 -7.94
CA SER A 129 -2.82 -1.64 -7.87
C SER A 129 -2.04 -1.97 -9.13
N THR A 130 -0.85 -2.57 -8.97
CA THR A 130 0.03 -2.96 -10.09
C THR A 130 -0.69 -3.87 -11.08
N GLY A 131 -1.55 -4.78 -10.59
CA GLY A 131 -2.35 -5.67 -11.45
C GLY A 131 -3.30 -4.92 -12.38
N SER A 132 -3.96 -3.86 -11.89
CA SER A 132 -4.84 -3.04 -12.73
C SER A 132 -4.06 -2.30 -13.82
N VAL A 133 -2.82 -1.87 -13.53
CA VAL A 133 -1.92 -1.24 -14.50
C VAL A 133 -1.48 -2.23 -15.58
N ILE A 134 -1.15 -3.48 -15.20
CA ILE A 134 -0.72 -4.51 -16.15
C ILE A 134 -1.85 -4.85 -17.12
N VAL A 135 -3.08 -5.05 -16.63
CA VAL A 135 -4.24 -5.36 -17.49
C VAL A 135 -4.48 -4.24 -18.49
N LYS A 136 -4.45 -2.98 -18.04
CA LYS A 136 -4.64 -1.82 -18.93
C LYS A 136 -3.50 -1.64 -19.94
N THR A 137 -2.26 -1.96 -19.55
CA THR A 137 -1.13 -1.98 -20.47
C THR A 137 -1.27 -3.09 -21.52
N LEU A 138 -1.73 -4.28 -21.12
CA LEU A 138 -1.92 -5.40 -22.03
C LEU A 138 -3.06 -5.13 -23.03
N GLU A 139 -4.16 -4.54 -22.55
CA GLU A 139 -5.30 -4.12 -23.37
C GLU A 139 -4.88 -3.11 -24.45
N THR A 140 -4.07 -2.11 -24.08
CA THR A 140 -3.56 -1.09 -25.02
C THR A 140 -2.58 -1.67 -26.05
N ILE A 141 -1.70 -2.59 -25.65
CA ILE A 141 -0.80 -3.29 -26.58
C ILE A 141 -1.59 -4.16 -27.56
N ALA A 142 -2.62 -4.87 -27.09
CA ALA A 142 -3.48 -5.69 -27.94
C ALA A 142 -4.22 -4.84 -28.98
N LEU A 143 -4.78 -3.70 -28.57
CA LEU A 143 -5.43 -2.75 -29.47
C LEU A 143 -4.47 -2.21 -30.55
N LEU A 144 -3.26 -1.79 -30.16
CA LEU A 144 -2.24 -1.33 -31.11
C LEU A 144 -1.85 -2.42 -32.11
N THR A 145 -1.65 -3.64 -31.63
CA THR A 145 -1.29 -4.79 -32.48
C THR A 145 -2.38 -5.10 -33.50
N ALA A 146 -3.65 -5.08 -33.08
CA ALA A 146 -4.80 -5.29 -33.96
C ALA A 146 -4.92 -4.19 -35.03
N ILE A 147 -4.75 -2.91 -34.63
CA ILE A 147 -4.76 -1.78 -35.59
C ILE A 147 -3.63 -1.92 -36.62
N VAL A 148 -2.41 -2.28 -36.19
CA VAL A 148 -1.28 -2.51 -37.10
C VAL A 148 -1.57 -3.65 -38.07
N TYR A 149 -2.12 -4.76 -37.58
CA TYR A 149 -2.51 -5.89 -38.43
C TYR A 149 -3.58 -5.49 -39.46
N PHE A 150 -4.60 -4.74 -39.06
CA PHE A 150 -5.67 -4.25 -39.94
C PHE A 150 -5.13 -3.36 -41.07
N VAL A 151 -4.26 -2.40 -40.73
CA VAL A 151 -3.67 -1.47 -41.71
C VAL A 151 -2.67 -2.16 -42.64
N CYS A 152 -1.81 -3.03 -42.09
CA CYS A 152 -0.75 -3.70 -42.86
C CYS A 152 -1.19 -5.03 -43.48
N PHE A 153 -2.48 -5.36 -43.46
CA PHE A 153 -3.01 -6.65 -43.92
C PHE A 153 -2.57 -7.01 -45.35
N ASN A 154 -2.58 -6.05 -46.27
CA ASN A 154 -2.18 -6.29 -47.66
C ASN A 154 -0.69 -6.66 -47.80
N GLN A 155 0.17 -6.00 -47.02
CA GLN A 155 1.60 -6.29 -46.98
C GLN A 155 1.87 -7.65 -46.32
N TRP A 156 1.16 -7.94 -45.22
CA TRP A 156 1.19 -9.24 -44.55
C TRP A 156 0.78 -10.38 -45.48
N LYS A 157 -0.34 -10.22 -46.18
CA LYS A 157 -0.82 -11.19 -47.18
C LYS A 157 0.21 -11.43 -48.28
N SER A 158 0.81 -10.37 -48.82
CA SER A 158 1.85 -10.50 -49.85
C SER A 158 3.08 -11.25 -49.31
N TYR A 159 3.52 -10.97 -48.08
CA TYR A 159 4.63 -11.65 -47.44
C TYR A 159 4.35 -13.16 -47.26
N VAL A 160 3.19 -13.52 -46.72
CA VAL A 160 2.81 -14.92 -46.49
C VAL A 160 2.78 -15.73 -47.79
N LEU A 161 2.32 -15.12 -48.89
CA LEU A 161 2.29 -15.79 -50.20
C LEU A 161 3.69 -16.14 -50.73
N THR A 162 4.71 -15.35 -50.41
CA THR A 162 6.11 -15.59 -50.83
C THR A 162 6.80 -16.72 -50.07
N LEU A 163 6.23 -17.21 -48.97
CA LEU A 163 6.84 -18.26 -48.15
C LEU A 163 6.85 -19.62 -48.89
N PRO A 164 7.88 -20.47 -48.64
CA PRO A 164 7.91 -21.84 -49.14
C PRO A 164 6.75 -22.68 -48.56
N THR A 165 6.26 -23.64 -49.34
CA THR A 165 5.12 -24.49 -48.97
C THR A 165 5.50 -25.48 -47.86
N ASN A 166 5.28 -25.04 -46.61
CA ASN A 166 5.49 -25.81 -45.39
C ASN A 166 4.20 -25.77 -44.54
N CYS A 167 4.07 -26.65 -43.54
CA CYS A 167 2.93 -26.64 -42.62
C CYS A 167 2.70 -25.28 -41.93
N PHE A 168 3.79 -24.53 -41.67
CA PHE A 168 3.73 -23.18 -41.13
C PHE A 168 3.02 -22.19 -42.06
N LYS A 169 3.23 -22.33 -43.38
CA LYS A 169 2.56 -21.50 -44.38
C LYS A 169 1.05 -21.71 -44.34
N THR A 170 0.57 -22.95 -44.20
CA THR A 170 -0.85 -23.27 -44.12
C THR A 170 -1.53 -22.60 -42.92
N VAL A 171 -0.84 -22.54 -41.77
CA VAL A 171 -1.33 -21.83 -40.57
C VAL A 171 -1.37 -20.32 -40.80
N LEU A 172 -0.36 -19.75 -41.45
CA LEU A 172 -0.32 -18.31 -41.73
C LEU A 172 -1.30 -17.90 -42.84
N GLU A 173 -1.55 -18.75 -43.83
CA GLU A 173 -2.52 -18.50 -44.90
C GLU A 173 -3.94 -18.34 -44.35
N LEU A 174 -4.29 -19.06 -43.27
CA LEU A 174 -5.55 -18.88 -42.55
C LEU A 174 -5.71 -17.44 -42.04
N SER A 175 -4.63 -16.81 -41.58
CA SER A 175 -4.65 -15.39 -41.16
C SER A 175 -4.86 -14.43 -42.34
N THR A 176 -4.47 -14.81 -43.56
CA THR A 176 -4.59 -13.95 -44.75
C THR A 176 -5.95 -14.05 -45.45
N HIS A 177 -6.88 -14.82 -44.92
CA HIS A 177 -8.22 -15.00 -45.48
C HIS A 177 -9.06 -13.71 -45.31
N PRO A 178 -9.89 -13.31 -46.29
CA PRO A 178 -10.75 -12.12 -46.17
C PRO A 178 -11.67 -12.11 -44.92
N TYR A 179 -12.12 -13.28 -44.47
CA TYR A 179 -12.91 -13.42 -43.24
C TYR A 179 -12.10 -13.10 -41.97
N ALA A 180 -10.78 -13.35 -41.96
CA ALA A 180 -9.93 -13.01 -40.81
C ALA A 180 -9.83 -11.49 -40.62
N LEU A 181 -9.80 -10.72 -41.72
CA LEU A 181 -9.83 -9.25 -41.68
C LEU A 181 -11.16 -8.71 -41.13
N MET A 182 -12.29 -9.33 -41.49
CA MET A 182 -13.60 -8.94 -40.96
C MET A 182 -13.72 -9.21 -39.46
N ILE A 183 -13.22 -10.37 -38.99
CA ILE A 183 -13.22 -10.73 -37.57
C ILE A 183 -12.33 -9.76 -36.78
N ASP A 184 -11.14 -9.46 -37.28
CA ASP A 184 -10.23 -8.51 -36.65
C ASP A 184 -10.86 -7.10 -36.52
N GLY A 185 -11.55 -6.62 -37.56
CA GLY A 185 -12.29 -5.36 -37.49
C GLY A 185 -13.36 -5.32 -36.40
N ILE A 186 -14.09 -6.42 -36.19
CA ILE A 186 -15.08 -6.53 -35.09
C ILE A 186 -14.37 -6.50 -33.73
N ILE A 187 -13.22 -7.18 -33.60
CA ILE A 187 -12.40 -7.18 -32.38
C ILE A 187 -11.90 -5.77 -32.07
N VAL A 188 -11.38 -5.03 -33.06
CA VAL A 188 -10.93 -3.65 -32.88
C VAL A 188 -12.06 -2.75 -32.39
N ILE A 189 -13.25 -2.84 -33.01
CA ILE A 189 -14.42 -2.07 -32.59
C ILE A 189 -14.82 -2.42 -31.15
N GLY A 190 -14.86 -3.72 -30.81
CA GLY A 190 -15.18 -4.17 -29.46
C GLY A 190 -14.19 -3.68 -28.41
N LEU A 191 -12.89 -3.72 -28.70
CA LEU A 191 -11.84 -3.22 -27.82
C LEU A 191 -11.89 -1.69 -27.66
N LEU A 192 -12.19 -0.94 -28.73
CA LEU A 192 -12.38 0.51 -28.66
C LEU A 192 -13.60 0.89 -27.80
N CYS A 193 -14.70 0.15 -27.91
CA CYS A 193 -15.89 0.36 -27.08
C CYS A 193 -15.66 0.08 -25.59
N PHE A 194 -14.76 -0.87 -25.26
CA PHE A 194 -14.41 -1.18 -23.87
C PHE A 194 -13.39 -0.19 -23.27
N PHE A 195 -12.63 0.49 -24.13
CA PHE A 195 -11.64 1.48 -23.73
C PHE A 195 -12.24 2.86 -23.42
N ILE A 196 -13.33 3.24 -24.10
CA ILE A 196 -14.12 4.47 -23.88
C ILE A 196 -14.92 4.36 -22.57
#